data_AF-A0A418B280-F1
#
_entry.id   AF-A0A418B280-F1
#
_cell.length_a   1.000
_cell.length_b   1.000
_cell.length_c   1.000
_cell.angle_alpha   90.00
_cell.angle_beta   90.00
_cell.angle_gamma   90.00
#
_symmetry.space_group_name_H-M   'P 1'
#
loop_
_entity.id
_entity.type
_entity.pdbx_description
1 polymer ?
#
loop_
_entity_poly.entity_id
_entity_poly.type
_entity_poly.pdbx_seq_one_letter_code
_entity_poly.pdbx_strand_id
1 'polypeptide(L)'
;MLSSRDVCVATDYIYNQFENGVDKETVMCQDRINDLLLHRDAESNEFHAVLGCQDKYIRVMKVPDAMIPASSPFRTIGLVSMTGGGKIKTVWKTAQDKTAPSPITSMVAYDINKDDAVEVVIGREDGRVEIYSVDESGNIVKEFEHVASESVRAIQAGVLGTPVRLQKVMFPIACVSLHSTVPLDLLDTAKNQAILCRSPADPANHTHVLATYRCQELTNRLEFRIRTLEGQYGEVELTVLAETVPKSAQCVKIVVKPLSLHHRVNVVDSKDVDEAVMNSLYFTGAFSLVQVHEWVAFCLPDVPVRMQDDEGKLYFRNAFVGNVLVCEYRKGEARFLSSSVSTIAILKEVITKEATIRKVTLNMTFDIKNESTPAVLALLRPKLDEKQMLASQVKIIEGIKELQMHEADHSLWMSSEYQRILADADRIVADFQASPRAMSYITGVLTDLFVDISKFRGVNAHLPRLFQILDQYNYDALVEFFTRAP
;
A
#
# COMPACT_ATOMS: atom_id res chain seq x y z
N MET A 1 29.62 26.34 11.68
CA MET A 1 29.54 27.28 10.55
C MET A 1 29.81 26.48 9.29
N LEU A 2 28.82 26.25 8.42
CA LEU A 2 29.15 25.78 7.07
C LEU A 2 29.97 26.89 6.41
N SER A 3 31.20 26.58 6.00
CA SER A 3 31.94 27.49 5.15
C SER A 3 31.23 27.55 3.79
N SER A 4 31.47 28.57 2.95
CA SER A 4 30.85 28.67 1.61
C SER A 4 31.28 27.55 0.64
N ARG A 5 31.82 26.44 1.14
CA ARG A 5 32.42 25.31 0.43
C ARG A 5 31.95 23.95 0.95
N ASP A 6 31.00 23.92 1.88
CA ASP A 6 30.44 22.68 2.39
C ASP A 6 29.20 22.31 1.56
N VAL A 7 29.20 21.10 1.01
CA VAL A 7 28.20 20.65 0.03
C VAL A 7 27.63 19.33 0.50
N CYS A 8 26.31 19.27 0.65
CA CYS A 8 25.58 18.03 0.88
C CYS A 8 24.94 17.57 -0.43
N VAL A 9 25.16 16.32 -0.80
CA VAL A 9 24.64 15.73 -2.04
C VAL A 9 23.90 14.45 -1.69
N ALA A 10 22.72 14.26 -2.27
CA ALA A 10 22.03 12.98 -2.26
C ALA A 10 21.98 12.40 -3.68
N THR A 11 22.25 11.11 -3.77
CA THR A 11 21.94 10.27 -4.94
C THR A 11 20.74 9.39 -4.61
N ASP A 12 20.38 8.45 -5.48
CA ASP A 12 19.26 7.54 -5.21
C ASP A 12 19.35 6.85 -3.84
N TYR A 13 20.54 6.50 -3.32
CA TYR A 13 20.64 5.77 -2.04
C TYR A 13 21.76 6.26 -1.12
N ILE A 14 22.53 7.26 -1.54
CA ILE A 14 23.72 7.69 -0.82
C ILE A 14 23.60 9.19 -0.55
N TYR A 15 23.72 9.56 0.71
CA TYR A 15 23.93 10.93 1.16
C TYR A 15 25.42 11.14 1.42
N ASN A 16 26.01 12.17 0.82
CA ASN A 16 27.39 12.56 1.02
C ASN A 16 27.47 14.00 1.52
N GLN A 17 28.32 14.24 2.50
CA GLN A 17 28.72 15.56 2.93
C GLN A 17 30.17 15.80 2.55
N PHE A 18 30.40 16.87 1.79
CA PHE A 18 31.72 17.37 1.46
C PHE A 18 32.01 18.62 2.28
N GLU A 19 33.21 18.70 2.85
CA GLU A 19 33.74 19.90 3.48
C GLU A 19 34.98 20.32 2.71
N ASN A 20 34.95 21.51 2.10
CA ASN A 20 36.03 22.00 1.23
C ASN A 20 36.43 21.05 0.09
N GLY A 21 35.45 20.34 -0.49
CA GLY A 21 35.68 19.39 -1.58
C GLY A 21 36.30 18.05 -1.15
N VAL A 22 36.45 17.81 0.16
CA VAL A 22 36.86 16.53 0.73
C VAL A 22 35.62 15.82 1.29
N ASP A 23 35.50 14.52 0.99
CA ASP A 23 34.44 13.69 1.55
C ASP A 23 34.61 13.62 3.08
N LYS A 24 33.60 14.09 3.80
CA LYS A 24 33.57 14.11 5.26
C LYS A 24 32.75 12.94 5.78
N GLU A 25 31.61 12.69 5.16
CA GLU A 25 30.68 11.66 5.60
C GLU A 25 29.88 11.13 4.42
N THR A 26 29.80 9.80 4.34
CA THR A 26 28.99 9.07 3.37
C THR A 26 28.05 8.16 4.14
N VAL A 27 26.74 8.35 3.95
CA VAL A 27 25.70 7.51 4.56
C VAL A 27 24.86 6.85 3.47
N MET A 28 24.72 5.53 3.58
CA MET A 28 23.83 4.77 2.70
C MET A 28 22.43 4.68 3.32
N CYS A 29 21.43 5.24 2.63
CA CYS A 29 20.03 5.14 3.02
C CYS A 29 19.48 3.74 2.70
N GLN A 30 18.58 3.26 3.55
CA GLN A 30 17.90 1.96 3.39
C GLN A 30 16.89 1.95 2.22
N ASP A 31 16.45 3.12 1.79
CA ASP A 31 15.52 3.28 0.67
C ASP A 31 15.88 4.52 -0.16
N ARG A 32 15.20 4.69 -1.30
CA ARG A 32 15.53 5.73 -2.27
C ARG A 32 15.33 7.12 -1.68
N ILE A 33 16.33 7.98 -1.80
CA ILE A 33 16.24 9.40 -1.44
C ILE A 33 15.65 10.16 -2.63
N ASN A 34 14.53 10.83 -2.40
CA ASN A 34 13.84 11.62 -3.41
C ASN A 34 14.17 13.11 -3.31
N ASP A 35 14.41 13.62 -2.09
CA ASP A 35 14.76 15.02 -1.87
C ASP A 35 15.67 15.20 -0.63
N LEU A 36 16.45 16.28 -0.63
CA LEU A 36 17.39 16.66 0.44
C LEU A 36 17.18 18.13 0.79
N LEU A 37 16.93 18.38 2.07
CA LEU A 37 16.82 19.71 2.66
C LEU A 37 17.90 19.90 3.73
N LEU A 38 18.46 21.10 3.84
CA LEU A 38 19.31 21.49 4.96
C LEU A 38 18.51 22.36 5.92
N HIS A 39 18.38 21.88 7.16
CA HIS A 39 17.76 22.64 8.25
C HIS A 39 18.86 23.18 9.17
N ARG A 40 18.76 24.45 9.57
CA ARG A 40 19.68 25.07 10.53
C ARG A 40 18.99 25.11 11.88
N ASP A 41 19.56 24.43 12.87
CA ASP A 41 19.09 24.49 14.24
C ASP A 41 19.35 25.90 14.81
N ALA A 42 18.29 26.52 15.33
CA ALA A 42 18.34 27.87 15.85
C ALA A 42 19.18 27.99 17.14
N GLU A 43 19.23 26.93 17.96
CA GLU A 43 19.95 26.94 19.24
C GLU A 43 21.43 26.62 19.06
N SER A 44 21.75 25.51 18.39
CA SER A 44 23.13 25.06 18.20
C SER A 44 23.84 25.76 17.05
N ASN A 45 23.07 26.39 16.14
CA ASN A 45 23.58 26.98 14.91
C ASN A 45 24.22 25.95 13.96
N GLU A 46 23.93 24.67 14.17
CA GLU A 46 24.38 23.56 13.33
C GLU A 46 23.40 23.29 12.18
N PHE A 47 23.90 22.65 11.13
CA PHE A 47 23.07 22.23 10.01
C PHE A 47 22.81 20.72 10.10
N HIS A 48 21.56 20.35 9.87
CA HIS A 48 21.10 18.97 9.81
C HIS A 48 20.56 18.69 8.41
N ALA A 49 20.98 17.58 7.82
CA ALA A 49 20.45 17.13 6.54
C ALA A 49 19.16 16.34 6.76
N VAL A 50 18.12 16.68 6.01
CA VAL A 50 16.79 16.09 6.09
C VAL A 50 16.48 15.43 4.75
N LEU A 51 16.37 14.11 4.75
CA LEU A 51 16.16 13.29 3.55
C LEU A 51 14.69 12.87 3.45
N GLY A 52 14.05 13.14 2.32
CA GLY A 52 12.71 12.62 2.01
C GLY A 52 12.82 11.35 1.19
N CYS A 53 12.31 10.23 1.72
CA CYS A 53 12.55 8.91 1.14
C CYS A 53 11.28 8.26 0.53
N GLN A 54 11.51 7.33 -0.40
CA GLN A 54 10.48 6.57 -1.12
C GLN A 54 9.67 5.66 -0.18
N ASP A 55 10.26 5.19 0.92
CA ASP A 55 9.60 4.41 1.98
C ASP A 55 8.61 5.22 2.82
N LYS A 56 8.36 6.49 2.45
CA LYS A 56 7.45 7.45 3.10
C LYS A 56 8.02 8.06 4.39
N TYR A 57 9.30 7.85 4.69
CA TYR A 57 9.97 8.45 5.84
C TYR A 57 10.71 9.73 5.48
N ILE A 58 10.81 10.59 6.49
CA ILE A 58 11.80 11.66 6.54
C ILE A 58 12.90 11.18 7.48
N ARG A 59 14.17 11.37 7.10
CA ARG A 59 15.33 10.98 7.91
C ARG A 59 16.16 12.21 8.18
N VAL A 60 16.44 12.50 9.45
CA VAL A 60 17.29 13.62 9.87
C VAL A 60 18.67 13.09 10.24
N MET A 61 19.70 13.60 9.57
CA MET A 61 21.10 13.26 9.76
C MET A 61 21.75 14.31 10.65
N LYS A 62 22.24 13.89 11.83
CA LYS A 62 22.96 14.74 12.79
C LYS A 62 24.46 14.46 12.68
N VAL A 63 25.29 15.49 12.77
CA VAL A 63 26.76 15.39 12.83
C VAL A 63 27.21 15.94 14.19
N PRO A 64 28.12 15.32 14.97
CA PRO A 64 28.65 13.95 14.91
C PRO A 64 28.46 13.18 16.24
N ASP A 65 27.96 11.94 16.17
CA ASP A 65 28.70 10.79 16.70
C ASP A 65 28.11 9.50 16.12
N ALA A 66 28.99 8.51 15.96
CA ALA A 66 28.84 7.33 15.12
C ALA A 66 27.53 6.51 15.26
N MET A 67 27.10 6.00 14.10
CA MET A 67 26.43 4.71 13.82
C MET A 67 25.50 4.10 14.88
N ILE A 68 24.21 3.92 14.54
CA ILE A 68 23.41 2.69 14.74
C ILE A 68 22.05 2.89 14.01
N PRO A 69 21.60 1.95 13.14
CA PRO A 69 20.21 1.91 12.70
C PRO A 69 19.34 1.34 13.83
N ALA A 70 18.48 2.15 14.45
CA ALA A 70 17.43 1.62 15.32
C ALA A 70 16.06 1.84 14.69
N SER A 71 15.47 0.74 14.23
CA SER A 71 14.06 0.64 13.88
C SER A 71 13.22 0.83 15.15
N SER A 72 12.68 2.02 15.36
CA SER A 72 11.62 2.21 16.35
C SER A 72 10.31 1.70 15.75
N PRO A 73 9.55 0.87 16.50
CA PRO A 73 8.22 0.53 16.11
C PRO A 73 7.40 1.81 16.19
N PHE A 74 7.00 2.50 15.11
CA PHE A 74 5.62 2.87 14.76
C PHE A 74 5.53 3.39 13.31
N ARG A 75 4.41 3.07 12.67
CA ARG A 75 3.95 3.64 11.39
C ARG A 75 3.96 5.16 11.52
N THR A 76 4.55 5.90 10.56
CA THR A 76 4.39 7.34 10.23
C THR A 76 5.71 8.08 9.95
N ILE A 77 5.65 9.21 9.24
CA ILE A 77 6.66 10.28 9.09
C ILE A 77 7.25 10.64 10.46
N GLY A 78 8.57 10.59 10.61
CA GLY A 78 9.24 10.86 11.87
C GLY A 78 10.33 11.92 11.72
N LEU A 79 10.41 12.83 12.68
CA LEU A 79 11.60 13.61 12.95
C LEU A 79 12.38 12.84 14.02
N VAL A 80 13.60 12.40 13.70
CA VAL A 80 14.45 11.64 14.62
C VAL A 80 15.38 12.62 15.32
N SER A 81 15.25 12.76 16.64
CA SER A 81 16.21 13.49 17.45
C SER A 81 17.09 12.50 18.23
N MET A 82 18.40 12.64 18.05
CA MET A 82 19.43 11.97 18.86
C MET A 82 19.65 12.78 20.14
N THR A 83 19.22 12.24 21.29
CA THR A 83 19.70 12.67 22.61
C THR A 83 20.96 11.88 22.96
N GLY A 84 22.01 12.58 23.42
CA GLY A 84 23.29 11.99 23.81
C GLY A 84 23.10 10.80 24.75
N GLY A 85 23.38 9.60 24.27
CA GLY A 85 23.11 8.34 24.97
C GLY A 85 22.66 7.17 24.09
N GLY A 86 22.67 7.29 22.75
CA GLY A 86 22.44 6.16 21.84
C GLY A 86 21.02 5.59 21.82
N LYS A 87 20.04 6.28 22.45
CA LYS A 87 18.62 5.92 22.34
C LYS A 87 17.92 6.86 21.37
N ILE A 88 17.49 6.30 20.23
CA ILE A 88 16.60 6.95 19.28
C ILE A 88 15.22 7.10 19.93
N LYS A 89 14.78 8.34 20.13
CA LYS A 89 13.42 8.65 20.59
C LYS A 89 12.61 9.12 19.38
N THR A 90 11.61 8.33 18.99
CA THR A 90 10.61 8.75 18.00
C THR A 90 9.84 9.93 18.58
N VAL A 91 10.01 11.12 18.00
CA VAL A 91 9.41 12.35 18.55
C VAL A 91 7.94 12.49 18.13
N TRP A 92 7.48 11.88 17.03
CA TRP A 92 6.13 12.14 16.54
C TRP A 92 5.47 11.06 15.67
N LYS A 93 4.12 11.12 15.60
CA LYS A 93 3.21 10.36 14.72
C LYS A 93 2.09 11.31 14.22
N THR A 94 1.89 11.51 12.91
CA THR A 94 0.59 11.90 12.35
C THR A 94 -0.52 11.01 12.89
N ALA A 95 -1.64 11.63 13.28
CA ALA A 95 -2.86 10.92 13.62
C ALA A 95 -3.35 10.04 12.45
N GLN A 96 -4.07 8.98 12.83
CA GLN A 96 -4.64 7.95 11.96
C GLN A 96 -5.58 8.54 10.88
N ASP A 97 -5.05 8.96 9.74
CA ASP A 97 -5.86 9.04 8.54
C ASP A 97 -5.97 7.65 7.90
N LYS A 98 -7.18 7.29 7.48
CA LYS A 98 -7.55 5.95 6.95
C LYS A 98 -6.81 5.57 5.66
N THR A 99 -5.96 6.43 5.12
CA THR A 99 -5.16 6.22 3.92
C THR A 99 -3.69 6.54 4.20
N ALA A 100 -2.81 5.54 4.05
CA ALA A 100 -1.37 5.76 4.17
C ALA A 100 -0.90 6.82 3.15
N PRO A 101 0.01 7.74 3.51
CA PRO A 101 0.48 8.77 2.60
C PRO A 101 1.27 8.17 1.42
N SER A 102 1.21 8.83 0.27
CA SER A 102 2.02 8.49 -0.91
C SER A 102 3.48 8.96 -0.75
N PRO A 103 4.43 8.46 -1.55
CA PRO A 103 5.83 8.83 -1.49
C PRO A 103 6.07 10.35 -1.51
N ILE A 104 7.06 10.80 -0.74
CA ILE A 104 7.50 12.20 -0.72
C ILE A 104 8.28 12.46 -2.01
N THR A 105 7.91 13.50 -2.75
CA THR A 105 8.55 13.87 -4.01
C THR A 105 9.33 15.18 -3.92
N SER A 106 9.00 16.03 -2.95
CA SER A 106 9.68 17.31 -2.73
C SER A 106 9.40 17.86 -1.33
N MET A 107 10.33 18.64 -0.78
CA MET A 107 10.19 19.28 0.53
C MET A 107 10.84 20.67 0.54
N VAL A 108 10.29 21.57 1.35
CA VAL A 108 10.93 22.86 1.65
C VAL A 108 10.67 23.24 3.10
N ALA A 109 11.64 23.90 3.72
CA ALA A 109 11.48 24.56 5.01
C ALA A 109 11.24 26.06 4.77
N TYR A 110 10.15 26.60 5.29
CA TYR A 110 9.84 28.03 5.16
C TYR A 110 8.85 28.45 6.25
N ASP A 111 9.15 29.58 6.90
CA ASP A 111 8.24 30.27 7.80
C ASP A 111 7.09 30.90 6.98
N ILE A 112 6.01 30.14 6.82
CA ILE A 112 4.89 30.50 5.96
C ILE A 112 3.87 31.38 6.70
N ASN A 113 3.75 31.19 8.01
CA ASN A 113 2.81 31.92 8.86
C ASN A 113 3.44 33.22 9.44
N LYS A 114 4.75 33.41 9.27
CA LYS A 114 5.55 34.54 9.75
C LYS A 114 5.59 34.64 11.27
N ASP A 115 5.65 33.50 11.94
CA ASP A 115 5.80 33.42 13.39
C ASP A 115 7.25 33.26 13.85
N ASP A 116 8.22 33.40 12.93
CA ASP A 116 9.65 33.17 13.11
C ASP A 116 10.02 31.71 13.43
N ALA A 117 9.05 30.78 13.45
CA ALA A 117 9.27 29.34 13.40
C ALA A 117 9.16 28.85 11.95
N VAL A 118 9.85 27.75 11.65
CA VAL A 118 9.94 27.23 10.28
C VAL A 118 9.01 26.04 10.12
N GLU A 119 8.07 26.13 9.17
CA GLU A 119 7.28 24.98 8.77
C GLU A 119 8.00 24.11 7.74
N VAL A 120 7.67 22.82 7.75
CA VAL A 120 8.05 21.86 6.70
C VAL A 120 6.87 21.68 5.75
N VAL A 121 7.07 22.07 4.50
CA VAL A 121 6.11 21.86 3.42
C VAL A 121 6.54 20.63 2.62
N ILE A 122 5.62 19.67 2.44
CA ILE A 122 5.85 18.38 1.79
C ILE A 122 4.97 18.26 0.56
N GLY A 123 5.59 17.95 -0.58
CA GLY A 123 4.93 17.55 -1.82
C GLY A 123 4.95 16.04 -1.97
N ARG A 124 3.83 15.47 -2.39
CA ARG A 124 3.67 14.04 -2.55
C ARG A 124 3.32 13.60 -3.96
N GLU A 125 3.54 12.31 -4.21
CA GLU A 125 3.29 11.69 -5.51
C GLU A 125 1.80 11.72 -5.91
N ASP A 126 0.88 11.56 -4.96
CA ASP A 126 -0.58 11.58 -5.20
C ASP A 126 -1.15 12.98 -5.44
N GLY A 127 -0.34 14.03 -5.29
CA GLY A 127 -0.72 15.43 -5.46
C GLY A 127 -0.95 16.18 -4.14
N ARG A 128 -0.79 15.51 -2.99
CA ARG A 128 -0.88 16.20 -1.70
C ARG A 128 0.27 17.18 -1.49
N VAL A 129 -0.09 18.37 -1.02
CA VAL A 129 0.79 19.35 -0.40
C VAL A 129 0.37 19.44 1.07
N GLU A 130 1.29 19.11 1.96
CA GLU A 130 1.06 19.12 3.41
C GLU A 130 2.02 20.11 4.07
N ILE A 131 1.54 20.89 5.05
CA ILE A 131 2.36 21.82 5.82
C ILE A 131 2.35 21.36 7.27
N TYR A 132 3.54 21.27 7.86
CA TYR A 132 3.73 20.86 9.24
C TYR A 132 4.52 21.92 10.01
N SER A 133 4.02 22.30 11.19
CA SER A 133 4.67 23.18 12.17
C SER A 133 5.12 22.36 13.39
N VAL A 134 5.83 23.00 14.33
CA VAL A 134 6.10 22.45 15.66
C VAL A 134 5.45 23.35 16.70
N ASP A 135 4.58 22.79 17.54
CA ASP A 135 3.93 23.54 18.62
C ASP A 135 4.90 23.86 19.78
N GLU A 136 4.45 24.71 20.72
CA GLU A 136 5.23 25.10 21.91
C GLU A 136 5.63 23.91 22.80
N SER A 137 4.94 22.77 22.67
CA SER A 137 5.23 21.53 23.40
C SER A 137 6.20 20.61 22.64
N GLY A 138 6.68 21.03 21.47
CA GLY A 138 7.58 20.26 20.60
C GLY A 138 6.86 19.19 19.77
N ASN A 139 5.52 19.20 19.68
CA ASN A 139 4.77 18.29 18.84
C ASN A 139 4.65 18.85 17.43
N ILE A 140 4.78 17.99 16.43
CA ILE A 140 4.54 18.38 15.05
C ILE A 140 3.02 18.46 14.80
N VAL A 141 2.55 19.54 14.20
CA VAL A 141 1.13 19.76 13.89
C VAL A 141 0.96 19.91 12.39
N LYS A 142 -0.04 19.23 11.81
CA LYS A 142 -0.41 19.44 10.40
C LYS A 142 -1.25 20.71 10.32
N GLU A 143 -0.68 21.78 9.76
CA GLU A 143 -1.34 23.07 9.61
C GLU A 143 -2.23 23.12 8.36
N PHE A 144 -1.84 22.40 7.30
CA PHE A 144 -2.53 22.48 6.02
C PHE A 144 -2.41 21.20 5.21
N GLU A 145 -3.45 20.89 4.45
CA GLU A 145 -3.45 19.88 3.40
C GLU A 145 -4.22 20.38 2.17
N HIS A 146 -3.60 20.25 1.00
CA HIS A 146 -4.24 20.44 -0.29
C HIS A 146 -3.94 19.25 -1.20
N VAL A 147 -4.94 18.81 -1.98
CA VAL A 147 -4.77 17.72 -2.95
C VAL A 147 -4.87 18.30 -4.35
N ALA A 148 -3.73 18.48 -5.01
CA ALA A 148 -3.68 18.89 -6.41
C ALA A 148 -4.15 17.74 -7.33
N SER A 149 -4.62 18.10 -8.54
CA SER A 149 -4.99 17.12 -9.56
C SER A 149 -3.79 16.44 -10.20
N GLU A 150 -2.56 16.89 -9.95
CA GLU A 150 -1.32 16.31 -10.48
C GLU A 150 -0.35 15.99 -9.36
N SER A 151 0.62 15.13 -9.66
CA SER A 151 1.72 14.86 -8.75
C SER A 151 2.57 16.10 -8.48
N VAL A 152 2.89 16.36 -7.21
CA VAL A 152 3.83 17.41 -6.85
C VAL A 152 5.24 16.95 -7.21
N ARG A 153 6.03 17.80 -7.86
CA ARG A 153 7.39 17.45 -8.33
C ARG A 153 8.48 18.32 -7.76
N ALA A 154 8.11 19.53 -7.36
CA ALA A 154 8.97 20.46 -6.66
C ALA A 154 8.05 21.37 -5.84
N ILE A 155 8.49 21.72 -4.64
CA ILE A 155 7.90 22.77 -3.84
C ILE A 155 8.99 23.78 -3.55
N GLN A 156 8.66 25.06 -3.72
CA GLN A 156 9.44 26.17 -3.25
C GLN A 156 8.49 27.13 -2.53
N ALA A 157 8.94 27.70 -1.42
CA ALA A 157 8.18 28.64 -0.63
C ALA A 157 8.88 30.00 -0.63
N GLY A 158 8.09 31.07 -0.57
CA GLY A 158 8.52 32.44 -0.78
C GLY A 158 7.44 33.30 -1.43
N VAL A 159 7.71 34.60 -1.58
CA VAL A 159 6.79 35.53 -2.23
C VAL A 159 7.14 35.63 -3.71
N LEU A 160 6.32 35.04 -4.57
CA LEU A 160 6.36 35.26 -6.03
C LEU A 160 5.35 36.36 -6.39
N GLY A 161 5.84 37.53 -6.79
CA GLY A 161 5.00 38.65 -7.23
C GLY A 161 4.40 38.42 -8.63
N THR A 162 3.07 38.53 -8.74
CA THR A 162 2.20 38.43 -9.95
C THR A 162 2.34 37.17 -10.83
N PRO A 163 1.23 36.59 -11.33
CA PRO A 163 1.22 35.25 -11.89
C PRO A 163 1.90 35.19 -13.26
N VAL A 164 3.18 34.84 -13.28
CA VAL A 164 3.82 34.29 -14.47
C VAL A 164 3.27 32.89 -14.65
N ARG A 165 2.36 32.72 -15.62
CA ARG A 165 1.90 31.40 -16.06
C ARG A 165 3.11 30.65 -16.62
N LEU A 166 3.68 29.78 -15.79
CA LEU A 166 4.54 28.70 -16.26
C LEU A 166 3.68 27.81 -17.15
N GLN A 167 3.89 27.89 -18.45
CA GLN A 167 3.29 26.97 -19.41
C GLN A 167 3.98 25.62 -19.26
N LYS A 168 3.43 24.77 -18.40
CA LYS A 168 3.79 23.35 -18.33
C LYS A 168 3.27 22.69 -19.59
N VAL A 169 4.16 22.19 -20.45
CA VAL A 169 3.77 21.30 -21.55
C VAL A 169 3.83 19.87 -21.02
N MET A 170 2.68 19.38 -20.56
CA MET A 170 2.35 17.96 -20.58
C MET A 170 1.35 17.78 -21.73
N PHE A 171 1.66 16.91 -22.70
CA PHE A 171 0.76 16.68 -23.82
C PHE A 171 -0.49 15.91 -23.34
N PRO A 172 -1.70 16.29 -23.79
CA PRO A 172 -2.91 15.58 -23.42
C PRO A 172 -2.85 14.11 -23.84
N ILE A 173 -3.44 13.25 -23.02
CA ILE A 173 -3.56 11.82 -23.27
C ILE A 173 -4.74 11.60 -24.23
N ALA A 174 -4.49 10.98 -25.38
CA ALA A 174 -5.52 10.59 -26.34
C ALA A 174 -6.24 9.32 -25.86
N CYS A 175 -5.46 8.26 -25.61
CA CYS A 175 -5.96 7.02 -25.03
C CYS A 175 -4.86 6.27 -24.30
N VAL A 176 -5.27 5.35 -23.42
CA VAL A 176 -4.39 4.40 -22.76
C VAL A 176 -4.88 3.00 -23.05
N SER A 177 -4.06 2.20 -23.71
CA SER A 177 -4.29 0.76 -23.87
C SER A 177 -3.64 0.02 -22.72
N LEU A 178 -4.38 -0.87 -22.07
CA LEU A 178 -3.93 -1.75 -20.99
C LEU A 178 -3.98 -3.19 -21.50
N HIS A 179 -2.83 -3.85 -21.50
CA HIS A 179 -2.68 -5.27 -21.73
C HIS A 179 -2.17 -5.93 -20.43
N SER A 180 -2.67 -7.12 -20.11
CA SER A 180 -2.26 -7.85 -18.92
C SER A 180 -2.17 -9.34 -19.18
N THR A 181 -1.07 -9.94 -18.72
CA THR A 181 -0.88 -11.40 -18.70
C THR A 181 -1.47 -12.05 -17.45
N VAL A 182 -2.08 -11.25 -16.56
CA VAL A 182 -2.75 -11.72 -15.34
C VAL A 182 -4.22 -11.29 -15.31
N PRO A 183 -5.10 -12.04 -14.62
CA PRO A 183 -6.47 -11.61 -14.40
C PRO A 183 -6.50 -10.34 -13.55
N LEU A 184 -7.17 -9.30 -14.06
CA LEU A 184 -7.34 -8.01 -13.38
C LEU A 184 -8.82 -7.61 -13.39
N ASP A 185 -9.27 -7.04 -12.28
CA ASP A 185 -10.56 -6.38 -12.20
C ASP A 185 -10.36 -4.85 -12.31
N LEU A 186 -10.83 -4.29 -13.43
CA LEU A 186 -10.76 -2.85 -13.72
C LEU A 186 -11.94 -2.15 -13.07
N LEU A 187 -11.65 -1.29 -12.10
CA LEU A 187 -12.63 -0.58 -11.29
C LEU A 187 -12.87 0.83 -11.83
N ASP A 188 -14.15 1.16 -11.98
CA ASP A 188 -14.57 2.48 -12.40
C ASP A 188 -14.28 3.49 -11.28
N THR A 189 -13.81 4.68 -11.66
CA THR A 189 -13.47 5.75 -10.72
C THR A 189 -14.30 6.97 -11.09
N ALA A 190 -15.03 7.56 -10.14
CA ALA A 190 -15.93 8.69 -10.41
C ALA A 190 -15.23 9.92 -11.03
N LYS A 191 -13.92 10.07 -10.81
CA LYS A 191 -13.09 11.13 -11.39
C LYS A 191 -12.64 10.85 -12.83
N ASN A 192 -12.75 9.61 -13.29
CA ASN A 192 -12.30 9.19 -14.61
C ASN A 192 -13.48 9.25 -15.59
N GLN A 193 -13.42 10.19 -16.52
CA GLN A 193 -14.42 10.36 -17.57
C GLN A 193 -14.06 9.63 -18.88
N ALA A 194 -12.96 8.88 -18.90
CA ALA A 194 -12.57 8.11 -20.08
C ALA A 194 -13.55 6.97 -20.33
N ILE A 195 -13.85 6.72 -21.60
CA ILE A 195 -14.65 5.55 -21.99
C ILE A 195 -13.75 4.32 -21.92
N LEU A 196 -14.14 3.34 -21.12
CA LEU A 196 -13.49 2.03 -21.03
C LEU A 196 -14.08 1.06 -22.06
N CYS A 197 -13.27 0.66 -23.03
CA CYS A 197 -13.57 -0.43 -23.95
C CYS A 197 -12.81 -1.69 -23.54
N ARG A 198 -13.51 -2.81 -23.33
CA ARG A 198 -12.88 -4.11 -23.03
C ARG A 198 -12.88 -4.97 -24.29
N SER A 199 -11.73 -5.50 -24.65
CA SER A 199 -11.56 -6.48 -25.72
C SER A 199 -11.67 -7.90 -25.14
N PRO A 200 -12.10 -8.89 -25.95
CA PRO A 200 -12.08 -10.28 -25.53
C PRO A 200 -10.66 -10.74 -25.20
N ALA A 201 -10.54 -11.66 -24.24
CA ALA A 201 -9.28 -12.30 -23.91
C ALA A 201 -8.78 -13.13 -25.09
N ASP A 202 -7.45 -13.18 -25.26
CA ASP A 202 -6.79 -13.99 -26.28
C ASP A 202 -5.85 -15.01 -25.60
N PRO A 203 -6.33 -16.25 -25.41
CA PRO A 203 -5.54 -17.30 -24.77
C PRO A 203 -4.28 -17.68 -25.56
N ALA A 204 -4.26 -17.50 -26.88
CA ALA A 204 -3.11 -17.89 -27.71
C ALA A 204 -1.90 -16.98 -27.45
N ASN A 205 -2.16 -15.72 -27.13
CA ASN A 205 -1.14 -14.71 -26.81
C ASN A 205 -1.01 -14.46 -25.29
N HIS A 206 -1.51 -15.37 -24.45
CA HIS A 206 -1.51 -15.24 -22.98
C HIS A 206 -2.11 -13.91 -22.48
N THR A 207 -3.11 -13.39 -23.19
CA THR A 207 -3.75 -12.12 -22.85
C THR A 207 -4.99 -12.38 -22.00
N HIS A 208 -4.91 -12.02 -20.73
CA HIS A 208 -6.02 -12.15 -19.80
C HIS A 208 -6.94 -10.93 -19.84
N VAL A 209 -6.37 -9.73 -19.90
CA VAL A 209 -7.14 -8.48 -19.98
C VAL A 209 -6.55 -7.59 -21.05
N LEU A 210 -7.41 -7.13 -21.96
CA LEU A 210 -7.11 -6.08 -22.91
C LEU A 210 -8.20 -5.03 -22.83
N ALA A 211 -7.83 -3.79 -22.53
CA ALA A 211 -8.76 -2.70 -22.38
C ALA A 211 -8.18 -1.39 -22.94
N THR A 212 -9.03 -0.48 -23.38
CA THR A 212 -8.61 0.84 -23.84
C THR A 212 -9.47 1.91 -23.18
N TYR A 213 -8.81 2.83 -22.50
CA TYR A 213 -9.42 4.05 -21.97
C TYR A 213 -9.26 5.17 -22.99
N ARG A 214 -10.38 5.63 -23.55
CA ARG A 214 -10.39 6.76 -24.48
C ARG A 214 -10.77 8.04 -23.74
N CYS A 215 -9.86 9.01 -23.69
CA CYS A 215 -10.15 10.29 -23.07
C CYS A 215 -11.05 11.11 -24.01
N GLN A 216 -12.13 11.67 -23.49
CA GLN A 216 -13.02 12.54 -24.26
C GLN A 216 -12.57 14.00 -24.22
N GLU A 217 -12.00 14.41 -23.09
CA GLU A 217 -11.48 15.75 -22.86
C GLU A 217 -9.94 15.74 -22.84
N LEU A 218 -9.33 16.91 -23.05
CA LEU A 218 -7.88 17.08 -22.94
C LEU A 218 -7.45 16.90 -21.49
N THR A 219 -7.01 15.69 -21.15
CA THR A 219 -6.52 15.36 -19.81
C THR A 219 -5.04 15.02 -19.84
N ASN A 220 -4.29 15.52 -18.86
CA ASN A 220 -2.88 15.20 -18.66
C ASN A 220 -2.68 14.10 -17.60
N ARG A 221 -3.75 13.68 -16.91
CA ARG A 221 -3.74 12.62 -15.89
C ARG A 221 -4.94 11.72 -16.07
N LEU A 222 -4.67 10.43 -16.18
CA LEU A 222 -5.70 9.40 -16.14
C LEU A 222 -5.49 8.54 -14.89
N GLU A 223 -6.49 8.49 -14.02
CA GLU A 223 -6.50 7.61 -12.85
C GLU A 223 -7.50 6.48 -13.09
N PHE A 224 -7.05 5.24 -12.94
CA PHE A 224 -7.92 4.06 -12.90
C PHE A 224 -7.42 3.14 -11.81
N ARG A 225 -8.33 2.36 -11.25
CA ARG A 225 -8.02 1.43 -10.17
C ARG A 225 -8.03 0.01 -10.72
N ILE A 226 -6.96 -0.71 -10.43
CA ILE A 226 -6.81 -2.11 -10.78
C ILE A 226 -6.89 -2.89 -9.47
N ARG A 227 -7.68 -3.97 -9.48
CA ARG A 227 -7.68 -4.96 -8.41
C ARG A 227 -7.04 -6.25 -8.94
N THR A 228 -6.06 -6.74 -8.19
CA THR A 228 -5.34 -7.99 -8.46
C THR A 228 -5.87 -9.12 -7.58
N LEU A 229 -5.52 -10.35 -7.95
CA LEU A 229 -5.73 -11.55 -7.16
C LEU A 229 -4.36 -12.03 -6.65
N GLU A 230 -4.27 -12.36 -5.35
CA GLU A 230 -3.03 -12.92 -4.80
C GLU A 230 -2.75 -14.32 -5.38
N GLY A 231 -1.47 -14.63 -5.55
CA GLY A 231 -1.01 -15.86 -6.18
C GLY A 231 -0.87 -15.77 -7.70
N GLN A 232 -1.55 -14.84 -8.36
CA GLN A 232 -1.39 -14.57 -9.79
C GLN A 232 -0.40 -13.42 -10.01
N TYR A 233 0.64 -13.65 -10.82
CA TYR A 233 1.72 -12.69 -11.05
C TYR A 233 2.16 -12.68 -12.51
N GLY A 234 2.66 -11.53 -12.97
CA GLY A 234 2.99 -11.30 -14.37
C GLY A 234 3.10 -9.82 -14.71
N GLU A 235 2.96 -9.48 -15.98
CA GLU A 235 3.15 -8.12 -16.48
C GLU A 235 1.83 -7.45 -16.88
N VAL A 236 1.77 -6.15 -16.62
CA VAL A 236 0.73 -5.24 -17.09
C VAL A 236 1.42 -4.18 -17.92
N GLU A 237 1.07 -4.11 -19.19
CA GLU A 237 1.63 -3.17 -20.16
C GLU A 237 0.60 -2.07 -20.45
N LEU A 238 1.00 -0.83 -20.20
CA LEU A 238 0.23 0.37 -20.48
C LEU A 238 0.85 1.11 -21.66
N THR A 239 0.13 1.17 -22.77
CA THR A 239 0.51 2.01 -23.92
C THR A 239 -0.26 3.31 -23.87
N VAL A 240 0.42 4.40 -23.52
CA VAL A 240 -0.12 5.76 -23.41
C VAL A 240 0.10 6.48 -24.74
N LEU A 241 -0.98 6.81 -25.45
CA LEU A 241 -0.95 7.58 -26.68
C LEU A 241 -1.18 9.07 -26.36
N ALA A 242 -0.25 9.93 -26.78
CA ALA A 242 -0.38 11.37 -26.63
C ALA A 242 -1.14 12.01 -27.80
N GLU A 243 -1.86 13.08 -27.51
CA GLU A 243 -2.54 13.96 -28.47
C GLU A 243 -1.54 14.95 -29.08
N THR A 244 -0.55 14.40 -29.79
CA THR A 244 0.53 15.14 -30.47
C THR A 244 0.46 14.97 -31.99
N VAL A 245 1.12 15.89 -32.71
CA VAL A 245 1.36 15.78 -34.16
C VAL A 245 2.87 15.91 -34.39
N PRO A 246 3.59 14.81 -34.75
CA PRO A 246 3.10 13.45 -34.96
C PRO A 246 2.62 12.78 -33.67
N LYS A 247 1.69 11.82 -33.79
CA LYS A 247 1.23 11.01 -32.66
C LYS A 247 2.41 10.23 -32.09
N SER A 248 2.57 10.25 -30.77
CA SER A 248 3.60 9.50 -30.06
C SER A 248 2.96 8.62 -29.00
N ALA A 249 3.48 7.40 -28.82
CA ALA A 249 3.06 6.49 -27.78
C ALA A 249 4.25 6.17 -26.85
N GLN A 250 3.97 6.01 -25.56
CA GLN A 250 4.91 5.49 -24.58
C GLN A 250 4.36 4.21 -23.98
N CYS A 251 5.24 3.23 -23.80
CA CYS A 251 4.91 1.99 -23.14
C CYS A 251 5.48 2.00 -21.71
N VAL A 252 4.62 1.69 -20.74
CA VAL A 252 4.96 1.53 -19.32
C VAL A 252 4.62 0.11 -18.91
N LYS A 253 5.61 -0.62 -18.39
CA LYS A 253 5.43 -1.98 -17.89
C LYS A 253 5.41 -1.99 -16.37
N ILE A 254 4.42 -2.65 -15.80
CA ILE A 254 4.22 -2.81 -14.36
C ILE A 254 4.18 -4.30 -14.07
N VAL A 255 4.92 -4.73 -13.04
CA VAL A 255 4.94 -6.13 -12.63
C VAL A 255 3.97 -6.34 -11.47
N VAL A 256 2.98 -7.21 -11.66
CA VAL A 256 2.10 -7.69 -10.60
C VAL A 256 2.84 -8.80 -9.86
N LYS A 257 3.12 -8.56 -8.57
CA LYS A 257 3.84 -9.49 -7.69
C LYS A 257 2.91 -10.60 -7.17
N PRO A 258 3.43 -11.80 -6.83
CA PRO A 258 2.63 -12.88 -6.26
C PRO A 258 1.82 -12.48 -5.04
N LEU A 259 2.43 -11.70 -4.13
CA LEU A 259 1.78 -11.12 -2.97
C LEU A 259 1.48 -9.62 -3.20
N SER A 260 0.82 -9.31 -4.32
CA SER A 260 0.57 -7.92 -4.75
C SER A 260 -0.29 -7.07 -3.81
N LEU A 261 -1.05 -7.67 -2.89
CA LEU A 261 -1.85 -6.94 -1.91
C LEU A 261 -1.10 -6.67 -0.60
N HIS A 262 0.14 -7.14 -0.48
CA HIS A 262 0.98 -6.81 0.65
C HIS A 262 1.64 -5.46 0.42
N HIS A 263 1.78 -4.64 1.46
CA HIS A 263 2.61 -3.45 1.41
C HIS A 263 3.58 -3.49 2.59
N ARG A 264 4.80 -2.99 2.38
CA ARG A 264 5.82 -2.98 3.42
C ARG A 264 5.36 -2.11 4.58
N VAL A 265 5.51 -2.63 5.78
CA VAL A 265 5.34 -1.90 7.03
C VAL A 265 6.65 -2.04 7.80
N ASN A 266 7.12 -0.97 8.41
CA ASN A 266 8.38 -1.05 9.15
C ASN A 266 8.19 -1.67 10.54
N VAL A 267 6.92 -1.71 10.99
CA VAL A 267 6.56 -1.90 12.37
C VAL A 267 5.25 -2.65 12.47
N VAL A 268 5.28 -3.63 13.34
CA VAL A 268 4.14 -4.44 13.70
C VAL A 268 3.97 -4.40 15.21
N ASP A 269 2.72 -4.21 15.67
CA ASP A 269 2.42 -4.26 17.09
C ASP A 269 2.52 -5.71 17.59
N SER A 270 2.94 -5.92 18.83
CA SER A 270 3.07 -7.27 19.41
C SER A 270 1.76 -8.08 19.36
N LYS A 271 0.62 -7.39 19.37
CA LYS A 271 -0.73 -8.00 19.23
C LYS A 271 -0.99 -8.58 17.85
N ASP A 272 -0.35 -8.04 16.81
CA ASP A 272 -0.51 -8.50 15.43
C ASP A 272 0.37 -9.72 15.11
N VAL A 273 1.30 -10.07 16.00
CA VAL A 273 2.22 -11.22 15.89
C VAL A 273 2.02 -12.16 17.08
N ASP A 274 0.79 -12.63 17.26
CA ASP A 274 0.50 -13.67 18.25
C ASP A 274 0.96 -15.04 17.73
N GLU A 275 1.94 -15.63 18.43
CA GLU A 275 2.52 -16.93 18.05
C GLU A 275 1.48 -18.06 17.98
N ALA A 276 0.37 -17.96 18.70
CA ALA A 276 -0.69 -18.97 18.67
C ALA A 276 -1.40 -19.06 17.30
N VAL A 277 -1.43 -17.96 16.54
CA VAL A 277 -2.14 -17.86 15.25
C VAL A 277 -1.20 -17.72 14.05
N MET A 278 0.10 -17.60 14.29
CA MET A 278 1.09 -17.43 13.22
C MET A 278 1.52 -18.78 12.65
N ASN A 279 1.14 -19.01 11.39
CA ASN A 279 1.68 -20.12 10.62
C ASN A 279 3.13 -19.80 10.25
N SER A 280 3.98 -20.83 10.24
CA SER A 280 5.38 -20.68 9.88
C SER A 280 5.75 -21.52 8.66
N LEU A 281 6.60 -20.96 7.81
CA LEU A 281 7.26 -21.63 6.70
C LEU A 281 8.74 -21.36 6.81
N TYR A 282 9.52 -22.44 6.88
CA TYR A 282 10.95 -22.40 7.07
C TYR A 282 11.65 -23.12 5.92
N PHE A 283 12.62 -22.44 5.31
CA PHE A 283 13.49 -22.98 4.29
C PHE A 283 14.92 -23.05 4.81
N THR A 284 15.57 -24.18 4.58
CA THR A 284 17.02 -24.33 4.76
C THR A 284 17.64 -24.84 3.47
N GLY A 285 18.85 -24.41 3.16
CA GLY A 285 19.53 -24.88 1.95
C GLY A 285 20.82 -24.14 1.65
N ALA A 286 21.42 -24.49 0.51
CA ALA A 286 22.67 -23.90 0.04
C ALA A 286 22.43 -22.64 -0.80
N PHE A 287 21.72 -21.64 -0.25
CA PHE A 287 21.50 -20.35 -0.89
C PHE A 287 22.22 -19.20 -0.17
N SER A 288 22.70 -18.24 -0.95
CA SER A 288 23.27 -16.99 -0.47
C SER A 288 22.18 -16.04 0.03
N LEU A 289 22.57 -15.05 0.85
CA LEU A 289 21.68 -13.97 1.29
C LEU A 289 21.07 -13.22 0.10
N VAL A 290 21.86 -12.98 -0.96
CA VAL A 290 21.40 -12.30 -2.18
C VAL A 290 20.30 -13.09 -2.88
N GLN A 291 20.46 -14.42 -3.00
CA GLN A 291 19.46 -15.26 -3.65
C GLN A 291 18.12 -15.26 -2.92
N VAL A 292 18.11 -15.40 -1.60
CA VAL A 292 16.86 -15.34 -0.83
C VAL A 292 16.25 -13.94 -0.87
N HIS A 293 17.06 -12.89 -0.82
CA HIS A 293 16.58 -11.52 -0.96
C HIS A 293 15.90 -11.28 -2.32
N GLU A 294 16.48 -11.80 -3.41
CA GLU A 294 15.86 -11.75 -4.74
C GLU A 294 14.54 -12.51 -4.81
N TRP A 295 14.43 -13.66 -4.14
CA TRP A 295 13.15 -14.39 -4.06
C TRP A 295 12.10 -13.58 -3.30
N VAL A 296 12.48 -12.93 -2.20
CA VAL A 296 11.60 -12.03 -1.43
C VAL A 296 11.18 -10.83 -2.30
N ALA A 297 12.10 -10.18 -3.00
CA ALA A 297 11.84 -9.07 -3.91
C ALA A 297 11.02 -9.47 -5.15
N PHE A 298 11.08 -10.74 -5.54
CA PHE A 298 10.21 -11.30 -6.57
C PHE A 298 8.77 -11.49 -6.04
N CYS A 299 8.62 -11.98 -4.81
CA CYS A 299 7.32 -12.28 -4.21
C CYS A 299 6.54 -11.04 -3.75
N LEU A 300 7.24 -10.02 -3.24
CA LEU A 300 6.67 -8.90 -2.51
C LEU A 300 6.99 -7.56 -3.18
N PRO A 301 6.06 -6.58 -3.11
CA PRO A 301 6.35 -5.19 -3.50
C PRO A 301 7.17 -4.47 -2.42
N ASP A 302 7.72 -3.31 -2.75
CA ASP A 302 8.41 -2.41 -1.81
C ASP A 302 9.57 -3.03 -1.01
N VAL A 303 10.20 -4.08 -1.56
CA VAL A 303 11.42 -4.67 -1.01
C VAL A 303 12.61 -3.78 -1.40
N PRO A 304 13.48 -3.37 -0.47
CA PRO A 304 14.71 -2.63 -0.78
C PRO A 304 15.51 -3.30 -1.89
N VAL A 305 16.10 -2.52 -2.80
CA VAL A 305 16.95 -3.05 -3.87
C VAL A 305 18.26 -3.62 -3.33
N ARG A 306 18.72 -3.10 -2.18
CA ARG A 306 19.98 -3.46 -1.55
C ARG A 306 19.77 -3.77 -0.07
N MET A 307 20.51 -4.77 0.38
CA MET A 307 20.59 -5.17 1.78
C MET A 307 21.81 -4.50 2.40
N GLN A 308 21.64 -3.97 3.62
CA GLN A 308 22.73 -3.35 4.38
C GLN A 308 23.29 -4.29 5.46
N ASP A 309 22.47 -5.23 5.92
CA ASP A 309 22.78 -6.15 7.02
C ASP A 309 22.99 -7.59 6.51
N ASP A 310 23.65 -8.41 7.33
CA ASP A 310 23.88 -9.85 7.07
C ASP A 310 22.60 -10.71 7.22
N GLU A 311 21.53 -10.10 7.73
CA GLU A 311 20.19 -10.68 7.84
C GLU A 311 19.12 -9.68 7.37
N GLY A 312 18.09 -10.20 6.71
CA GLY A 312 16.91 -9.44 6.31
C GLY A 312 15.76 -9.68 7.25
N LYS A 313 15.23 -8.61 7.83
CA LYS A 313 13.96 -8.64 8.57
C LYS A 313 13.00 -7.60 8.02
N LEU A 314 11.94 -8.06 7.37
CA LEU A 314 10.94 -7.22 6.72
C LEU A 314 9.54 -7.61 7.20
N TYR A 315 8.67 -6.61 7.32
CA TYR A 315 7.28 -6.82 7.68
C TYR A 315 6.37 -6.28 6.60
N PHE A 316 5.25 -6.97 6.38
CA PHE A 316 4.26 -6.62 5.39
C PHE A 316 2.87 -6.73 5.98
N ARG A 317 1.94 -5.89 5.53
CA ARG A 317 0.52 -6.02 5.86
C ARG A 317 -0.29 -6.21 4.59
N ASN A 318 -1.18 -7.19 4.60
CA ASN A 318 -2.15 -7.36 3.53
C ASN A 318 -3.15 -6.19 3.56
N ALA A 319 -3.27 -5.45 2.46
CA ALA A 319 -4.12 -4.27 2.37
C ALA A 319 -5.63 -4.61 2.36
N PHE A 320 -5.99 -5.85 2.01
CA PHE A 320 -7.37 -6.29 1.95
C PHE A 320 -7.86 -6.85 3.29
N VAL A 321 -7.20 -7.89 3.80
CA VAL A 321 -7.56 -8.61 5.04
C VAL A 321 -7.02 -7.90 6.29
N GLY A 322 -5.84 -7.30 6.20
CA GLY A 322 -5.18 -6.62 7.33
C GLY A 322 -4.21 -7.49 8.13
N ASN A 323 -4.07 -8.78 7.80
CA ASN A 323 -3.09 -9.67 8.45
C ASN A 323 -1.65 -9.30 8.10
N VAL A 324 -0.71 -9.75 8.94
CA VAL A 324 0.72 -9.45 8.81
C VAL A 324 1.47 -10.65 8.26
N LEU A 325 2.48 -10.36 7.43
CA LEU A 325 3.53 -11.28 7.03
C LEU A 325 4.87 -10.77 7.56
N VAL A 326 5.61 -11.63 8.26
CA VAL A 326 6.98 -11.38 8.70
C VAL A 326 7.92 -12.23 7.85
N CYS A 327 8.96 -11.61 7.31
CA CYS A 327 10.02 -12.26 6.56
C CYS A 327 11.33 -12.07 7.32
N GLU A 328 11.91 -13.16 7.81
CA GLU A 328 13.21 -13.21 8.46
C GLU A 328 14.12 -14.14 7.66
N TYR A 329 15.26 -13.67 7.17
CA TYR A 329 16.11 -14.49 6.33
C TYR A 329 17.57 -14.11 6.45
N ARG A 330 18.44 -15.12 6.34
CA ARG A 330 19.90 -14.98 6.36
C ARG A 330 20.50 -15.96 5.36
N LYS A 331 21.82 -16.00 5.25
CA LYS A 331 22.51 -16.98 4.41
C LYS A 331 22.11 -18.40 4.81
N GLY A 332 21.49 -19.13 3.87
CA GLY A 332 21.10 -20.53 4.00
C GLY A 332 19.82 -20.82 4.79
N GLU A 333 19.15 -19.79 5.34
CA GLU A 333 17.94 -19.96 6.15
C GLU A 333 16.93 -18.84 5.87
N ALA A 334 15.64 -19.19 5.73
CA ALA A 334 14.56 -18.23 5.56
C ALA A 334 13.32 -18.68 6.32
N ARG A 335 12.74 -17.78 7.10
CA ARG A 335 11.53 -17.97 7.91
C ARG A 335 10.47 -16.95 7.52
N PHE A 336 9.30 -17.45 7.20
CA PHE A 336 8.12 -16.64 6.86
C PHE A 336 7.01 -16.94 7.87
N LEU A 337 6.42 -15.91 8.45
CA LEU A 337 5.36 -16.03 9.44
C LEU A 337 4.12 -15.24 8.99
N SER A 338 2.95 -15.86 8.95
CA SER A 338 1.70 -15.19 8.63
C SER A 338 0.51 -15.92 9.23
N SER A 339 -0.51 -15.20 9.69
CA SER A 339 -1.77 -15.82 10.09
C SER A 339 -2.60 -16.31 8.90
N SER A 340 -2.30 -15.87 7.67
CA SER A 340 -2.94 -16.36 6.45
C SER A 340 -2.23 -17.58 5.90
N VAL A 341 -2.96 -18.70 5.82
CA VAL A 341 -2.49 -19.95 5.21
C VAL A 341 -2.22 -19.76 3.72
N SER A 342 -3.04 -18.97 3.02
CA SER A 342 -2.82 -18.67 1.58
C SER A 342 -1.52 -17.92 1.33
N THR A 343 -1.16 -16.97 2.19
CA THR A 343 0.14 -16.27 2.07
C THR A 343 1.31 -17.27 2.15
N ILE A 344 1.23 -18.22 3.08
CA ILE A 344 2.23 -19.29 3.23
C ILE A 344 2.21 -20.24 2.02
N ALA A 345 1.04 -20.59 1.50
CA ALA A 345 0.89 -21.42 0.30
C ALA A 345 1.58 -20.78 -0.91
N ILE A 346 1.32 -19.50 -1.16
CA ILE A 346 1.87 -18.73 -2.28
C ILE A 346 3.40 -18.64 -2.16
N LEU A 347 3.92 -18.29 -0.97
CA LEU A 347 5.37 -18.23 -0.74
C LEU A 347 6.02 -19.60 -0.96
N LYS A 348 5.41 -20.67 -0.44
CA LYS A 348 5.89 -22.04 -0.63
C LYS A 348 6.01 -22.37 -2.11
N GLU A 349 4.96 -22.14 -2.89
CA GLU A 349 4.92 -22.47 -4.32
C GLU A 349 5.94 -21.65 -5.13
N VAL A 350 5.92 -20.33 -4.96
CA VAL A 350 6.76 -19.41 -5.75
C VAL A 350 8.24 -19.59 -5.42
N ILE A 351 8.62 -19.64 -4.15
CA ILE A 351 10.03 -19.79 -3.76
C ILE A 351 10.57 -21.16 -4.19
N THR A 352 9.78 -22.23 -4.06
CA THR A 352 10.19 -23.56 -4.52
C THR A 352 10.40 -23.59 -6.04
N LYS A 353 9.53 -22.91 -6.79
CA LYS A 353 9.65 -22.77 -8.25
C LYS A 353 10.92 -21.99 -8.63
N GLU A 354 11.16 -20.83 -8.00
CA GLU A 354 12.35 -20.02 -8.23
C GLU A 354 13.66 -20.75 -7.89
N ALA A 355 13.68 -21.51 -6.79
CA ALA A 355 14.82 -22.32 -6.42
C ALA A 355 15.08 -23.45 -7.42
N THR A 356 14.02 -24.09 -7.93
CA THR A 356 14.12 -25.14 -8.97
C THR A 356 14.70 -24.58 -10.26
N ILE A 357 14.23 -23.41 -10.71
CA ILE A 357 14.75 -22.71 -11.90
C ILE A 357 16.25 -22.44 -11.76
N ARG A 358 16.69 -22.05 -10.56
CA ARG A 358 18.09 -21.74 -10.24
C ARG A 358 18.92 -22.96 -9.80
N LYS A 359 18.34 -24.16 -9.83
CA LYS A 359 18.96 -25.43 -9.41
C LYS A 359 19.50 -25.40 -7.96
N VAL A 360 18.80 -24.70 -7.08
CA VAL A 360 19.10 -24.65 -5.64
C VAL A 360 18.26 -25.67 -4.91
N THR A 361 18.91 -26.56 -4.16
CA THR A 361 18.21 -27.54 -3.31
C THR A 361 17.76 -26.88 -2.00
N LEU A 362 16.45 -26.90 -1.76
CA LEU A 362 15.82 -26.39 -0.55
C LEU A 362 15.18 -27.54 0.24
N ASN A 363 15.39 -27.54 1.55
CA ASN A 363 14.56 -28.28 2.49
C ASN A 363 13.51 -27.31 3.03
N MET A 364 12.25 -27.74 3.06
CA MET A 364 11.16 -26.94 3.58
C MET A 364 10.51 -27.63 4.76
N THR A 365 10.19 -26.87 5.79
CA THR A 365 9.34 -27.28 6.91
C THR A 365 8.28 -26.22 7.13
N PHE A 366 7.10 -26.61 7.56
CA PHE A 366 6.01 -25.66 7.86
C PHE A 366 5.23 -26.13 9.09
N ASP A 367 4.61 -25.18 9.76
CA ASP A 367 3.77 -25.38 10.94
C ASP A 367 2.52 -24.52 10.77
N ILE A 368 1.39 -25.17 10.49
CA ILE A 368 0.09 -24.52 10.25
C ILE A 368 -0.75 -24.66 11.53
N LYS A 369 -1.12 -23.52 12.12
CA LYS A 369 -1.92 -23.44 13.35
C LYS A 369 -3.41 -23.51 13.02
N ASN A 370 -4.17 -24.27 13.80
CA ASN A 370 -5.61 -24.41 13.60
C ASN A 370 -6.35 -23.10 13.93
N GLU A 371 -5.83 -22.35 14.89
CA GLU A 371 -6.34 -21.08 15.40
C GLU A 371 -6.14 -19.93 14.40
N SER A 372 -5.23 -20.10 13.41
CA SER A 372 -4.97 -19.10 12.37
C SER A 372 -6.19 -18.83 11.49
N THR A 373 -6.98 -19.86 11.21
CA THR A 373 -8.14 -19.77 10.31
C THR A 373 -9.28 -18.95 10.93
N PRO A 374 -9.75 -19.23 12.17
CA PRO A 374 -10.69 -18.35 12.86
C PRO A 374 -10.20 -16.91 12.96
N ALA A 375 -8.89 -16.69 13.18
CA ALA A 375 -8.34 -15.34 13.28
C ALA A 375 -8.46 -14.55 11.96
N VAL A 376 -8.17 -15.19 10.81
CA VAL A 376 -8.35 -14.55 9.49
C VAL A 376 -9.82 -14.31 9.17
N LEU A 377 -10.71 -15.27 9.49
CA LEU A 377 -12.15 -15.10 9.30
C LEU A 377 -12.69 -13.95 10.15
N ALA A 378 -12.18 -13.76 11.37
CA ALA A 378 -12.55 -12.64 12.23
C ALA A 378 -12.14 -11.28 11.63
N LEU A 379 -11.01 -11.20 10.92
CA LEU A 379 -10.60 -10.00 10.19
C LEU A 379 -11.50 -9.71 8.98
N LEU A 380 -12.02 -10.75 8.33
CA LEU A 380 -12.96 -10.62 7.20
C LEU A 380 -14.39 -10.33 7.63
N ARG A 381 -14.77 -10.69 8.86
CA ARG A 381 -16.14 -10.56 9.39
C ARG A 381 -16.77 -9.17 9.18
N PRO A 382 -16.12 -8.04 9.50
CA PRO A 382 -16.74 -6.73 9.33
C PRO A 382 -17.16 -6.46 7.88
N LYS A 383 -16.35 -6.90 6.91
CA LYS A 383 -16.64 -6.73 5.48
C LYS A 383 -17.79 -7.63 5.02
N LEU A 384 -17.89 -8.82 5.58
CA LEU A 384 -18.98 -9.76 5.28
C LEU A 384 -20.31 -9.29 5.90
N ASP A 385 -20.28 -8.87 7.17
CA ASP A 385 -21.45 -8.37 7.91
C ASP A 385 -22.01 -7.10 7.25
N GLU A 386 -21.16 -6.15 6.87
CA GLU A 386 -21.57 -4.93 6.14
C GLU A 386 -22.30 -5.28 4.83
N LYS A 387 -21.80 -6.28 4.10
CA LYS A 387 -22.37 -6.68 2.81
C LYS A 387 -23.69 -7.41 2.96
N GLN A 388 -23.81 -8.25 3.98
CA GLN A 388 -25.07 -8.92 4.31
C GLN A 388 -26.13 -7.90 4.76
N MET A 389 -25.73 -6.92 5.58
CA MET A 389 -26.62 -5.84 6.00
C MET A 389 -27.14 -5.06 4.80
N LEU A 390 -26.26 -4.67 3.87
CA LEU A 390 -26.64 -3.98 2.64
C LEU A 390 -27.63 -4.81 1.79
N ALA A 391 -27.36 -6.10 1.61
CA ALA A 391 -28.25 -7.01 0.87
C ALA A 391 -29.63 -7.16 1.54
N SER A 392 -29.66 -7.15 2.87
CA SER A 392 -30.90 -7.27 3.65
C SER A 392 -31.72 -5.98 3.59
N GLN A 393 -31.08 -4.82 3.64
CA GLN A 393 -31.72 -3.51 3.49
C GLN A 393 -32.34 -3.34 2.10
N VAL A 394 -31.64 -3.73 1.02
CA VAL A 394 -32.21 -3.65 -0.33
C VAL A 394 -33.48 -4.48 -0.50
N LYS A 395 -33.52 -5.68 0.10
CA LYS A 395 -34.70 -6.56 0.02
C LYS A 395 -35.97 -5.93 0.62
N ILE A 396 -35.83 -5.05 1.61
CA ILE A 396 -36.97 -4.43 2.30
C ILE A 396 -37.32 -3.04 1.76
N ILE A 397 -36.39 -2.36 1.06
CA ILE A 397 -36.61 -0.99 0.55
C ILE A 397 -37.85 -0.91 -0.36
N GLU A 398 -38.05 -1.88 -1.26
CA GLU A 398 -39.21 -1.88 -2.17
C GLU A 398 -40.52 -1.95 -1.39
N GLY A 399 -40.63 -2.88 -0.43
CA GLY A 399 -41.82 -2.99 0.42
C GLY A 399 -42.05 -1.75 1.31
N ILE A 400 -40.98 -1.13 1.83
CA ILE A 400 -41.11 0.10 2.63
C ILE A 400 -41.57 1.28 1.76
N LYS A 401 -41.04 1.40 0.52
CA LYS A 401 -41.48 2.42 -0.45
C LYS A 401 -42.95 2.24 -0.80
N GLU A 402 -43.42 1.01 -1.02
CA GLU A 402 -44.83 0.72 -1.26
C GLU A 402 -45.72 1.12 -0.07
N LEU A 403 -45.34 0.78 1.16
CA LEU A 403 -46.10 1.16 2.35
C LEU A 403 -46.19 2.68 2.54
N GLN A 404 -45.11 3.41 2.25
CA GLN A 404 -45.10 4.88 2.28
C GLN A 404 -46.07 5.49 1.27
N MET A 405 -46.25 4.87 0.09
CA MET A 405 -47.18 5.40 -0.91
C MET A 405 -48.64 5.38 -0.45
N HIS A 406 -48.99 4.50 0.50
CA HIS A 406 -50.34 4.38 1.03
C HIS A 406 -50.63 5.32 2.20
N GLU A 407 -49.61 5.77 2.94
CA GLU A 407 -49.77 6.66 4.10
C GLU A 407 -48.70 7.76 4.12
N ALA A 408 -49.14 9.03 3.99
CA ALA A 408 -48.24 10.17 3.89
C ALA A 408 -47.40 10.39 5.18
N ASP A 409 -47.97 10.11 6.36
CA ASP A 409 -47.34 10.35 7.66
C ASP A 409 -46.75 9.07 8.26
N HIS A 410 -45.69 8.57 7.63
CA HIS A 410 -44.94 7.38 8.00
C HIS A 410 -44.16 7.51 9.33
N SER A 411 -44.13 8.71 9.93
CA SER A 411 -43.42 9.00 11.18
C SER A 411 -44.03 8.30 12.41
N LEU A 412 -45.32 7.98 12.35
CA LEU A 412 -46.13 7.52 13.48
C LEU A 412 -46.12 5.99 13.68
N TRP A 413 -45.92 5.22 12.62
CA TRP A 413 -46.01 3.74 12.65
C TRP A 413 -44.72 3.04 12.21
N MET A 414 -43.83 3.73 11.49
CA MET A 414 -42.56 3.17 11.03
C MET A 414 -41.48 3.34 12.11
N SER A 415 -40.70 2.29 12.39
CA SER A 415 -39.58 2.40 13.32
C SER A 415 -38.51 3.36 12.80
N SER A 416 -37.75 3.97 13.72
CA SER A 416 -36.65 4.88 13.37
C SER A 416 -35.56 4.22 12.52
N GLU A 417 -35.42 2.89 12.59
CA GLU A 417 -34.51 2.11 11.73
C GLU A 417 -34.99 2.08 10.27
N TYR A 418 -36.27 1.77 10.03
CA TYR A 418 -36.82 1.75 8.68
C TYR A 418 -36.93 3.16 8.07
N GLN A 419 -37.21 4.18 8.89
CA GLN A 419 -37.16 5.58 8.44
C GLN A 419 -35.77 5.98 7.93
N ARG A 420 -34.70 5.55 8.61
CA ARG A 420 -33.31 5.79 8.15
C ARG A 420 -33.01 5.06 6.85
N ILE A 421 -33.42 3.79 6.74
CA ILE A 421 -33.23 3.00 5.52
C ILE A 421 -33.97 3.64 4.34
N LEU A 422 -35.17 4.17 4.56
CA LEU A 422 -35.95 4.87 3.54
C LEU A 422 -35.30 6.20 3.13
N ALA A 423 -34.78 6.98 4.08
CA ALA A 423 -34.07 8.23 3.80
C ALA A 423 -32.78 8.01 2.98
N ASP A 424 -32.07 6.91 3.23
CA ASP A 424 -30.85 6.51 2.52
C ASP A 424 -31.10 5.55 1.35
N ALA A 425 -32.36 5.30 0.95
CA ALA A 425 -32.70 4.19 0.06
C ALA A 425 -31.95 4.22 -1.29
N ASP A 426 -31.86 5.39 -1.92
CA ASP A 426 -31.20 5.51 -3.22
C ASP A 426 -29.68 5.30 -3.12
N ARG A 427 -29.07 5.72 -2.01
CA ARG A 427 -27.65 5.46 -1.69
C ARG A 427 -27.40 3.97 -1.46
N ILE A 428 -28.24 3.31 -0.65
CA ILE A 428 -28.15 1.88 -0.36
C ILE A 428 -28.29 1.04 -1.64
N VAL A 429 -29.22 1.39 -2.52
CA VAL A 429 -29.41 0.70 -3.80
C VAL A 429 -28.21 0.91 -4.72
N ALA A 430 -27.68 2.14 -4.81
CA ALA A 430 -26.49 2.43 -5.61
C ALA A 430 -25.26 1.66 -5.09
N ASP A 431 -25.04 1.65 -3.78
CA ASP A 431 -23.96 0.91 -3.13
C ASP A 431 -24.11 -0.61 -3.35
N PHE A 432 -25.33 -1.14 -3.32
CA PHE A 432 -25.60 -2.56 -3.57
C PHE A 432 -25.36 -2.94 -5.03
N GLN A 433 -25.74 -2.08 -6.00
CA GLN A 433 -25.47 -2.31 -7.42
C GLN A 433 -23.97 -2.27 -7.75
N ALA A 434 -23.19 -1.47 -7.03
CA ALA A 434 -21.72 -1.47 -7.12
C ALA A 434 -21.06 -2.68 -6.41
N SER A 435 -21.81 -3.38 -5.53
CA SER A 435 -21.31 -4.44 -4.66
C SER A 435 -21.13 -5.85 -5.26
N PRO A 436 -21.71 -6.29 -6.41
CA PRO A 436 -21.60 -7.68 -6.85
C PRO A 436 -20.16 -8.11 -7.13
N ARG A 437 -19.34 -7.20 -7.68
CA ARG A 437 -17.90 -7.46 -7.93
C ARG A 437 -17.13 -7.63 -6.62
N ALA A 438 -17.47 -6.84 -5.59
CA ALA A 438 -16.83 -6.94 -4.29
C ALA A 438 -17.21 -8.24 -3.56
N MET A 439 -18.46 -8.70 -3.69
CA MET A 439 -18.90 -9.98 -3.13
C MET A 439 -18.19 -11.14 -3.81
N SER A 440 -18.19 -11.17 -5.15
CA SER A 440 -17.46 -12.18 -5.92
C SER A 440 -15.98 -12.25 -5.53
N TYR A 441 -15.37 -11.11 -5.20
CA TYR A 441 -13.99 -11.04 -4.76
C TYR A 441 -13.79 -11.65 -3.36
N ILE A 442 -14.62 -11.29 -2.38
CA ILE A 442 -14.55 -11.88 -1.03
C ILE A 442 -14.77 -13.40 -1.11
N THR A 443 -15.76 -13.85 -1.89
CA THR A 443 -16.00 -15.27 -2.15
C THR A 443 -14.79 -15.96 -2.76
N GLY A 444 -14.10 -15.30 -3.72
CA GLY A 444 -12.85 -15.79 -4.29
C GLY A 444 -11.77 -15.97 -3.22
N VAL A 445 -11.52 -14.94 -2.41
CA VAL A 445 -10.52 -15.00 -1.31
C VAL A 445 -10.83 -16.11 -0.31
N LEU A 446 -12.11 -16.29 0.06
CA LEU A 446 -12.53 -17.37 0.96
C LEU A 446 -12.38 -18.75 0.32
N THR A 447 -12.63 -18.85 -0.98
CA THR A 447 -12.48 -20.08 -1.75
C THR A 447 -11.01 -20.49 -1.81
N ASP A 448 -10.11 -19.56 -2.14
CA ASP A 448 -8.68 -19.79 -2.18
C ASP A 448 -8.13 -20.18 -0.80
N LEU A 449 -8.55 -19.46 0.25
CA LEU A 449 -8.20 -19.79 1.63
C LEU A 449 -8.62 -21.22 2.00
N PHE A 450 -9.84 -21.61 1.64
CA PHE A 450 -10.34 -22.96 1.90
C PHE A 450 -9.54 -24.02 1.15
N VAL A 451 -9.28 -23.79 -0.13
CA VAL A 451 -8.48 -24.69 -0.97
C VAL A 451 -7.08 -24.88 -0.41
N ASP A 452 -6.42 -23.80 0.02
CA ASP A 452 -5.07 -23.86 0.56
C ASP A 452 -5.03 -24.58 1.91
N ILE A 453 -6.02 -24.35 2.79
CA ILE A 453 -6.15 -25.10 4.04
C ILE A 453 -6.31 -26.59 3.76
N SER A 454 -7.20 -26.98 2.84
CA SER A 454 -7.40 -28.39 2.47
C SER A 454 -6.12 -29.00 1.89
N LYS A 455 -5.38 -28.28 1.04
CA LYS A 455 -4.08 -28.72 0.51
C LYS A 455 -3.06 -28.99 1.61
N PHE A 456 -2.94 -28.12 2.61
CA PHE A 456 -2.02 -28.33 3.73
C PHE A 456 -2.43 -29.48 4.65
N ARG A 457 -3.73 -29.77 4.76
CA ARG A 457 -4.26 -30.94 5.48
C ARG A 457 -4.18 -32.24 4.67
N GLY A 458 -3.90 -32.16 3.37
CA GLY A 458 -3.82 -33.32 2.47
C GLY A 458 -5.20 -33.84 2.00
N VAL A 459 -6.22 -32.98 2.02
CA VAL A 459 -7.61 -33.31 1.67
C VAL A 459 -8.06 -32.47 0.47
N ASN A 460 -9.01 -32.98 -0.32
CA ASN A 460 -9.60 -32.23 -1.44
C ASN A 460 -10.70 -31.28 -0.95
N ALA A 461 -10.69 -30.04 -1.43
CA ALA A 461 -11.65 -29.02 -1.03
C ALA A 461 -13.04 -29.26 -1.65
N HIS A 462 -14.09 -29.29 -0.81
CA HIS A 462 -15.48 -29.41 -1.25
C HIS A 462 -16.17 -28.05 -1.46
N LEU A 463 -15.95 -27.45 -2.63
CA LEU A 463 -16.43 -26.08 -2.97
C LEU A 463 -17.96 -25.88 -2.98
N PRO A 464 -18.80 -26.82 -3.48
CA PRO A 464 -20.25 -26.58 -3.57
C PRO A 464 -20.92 -26.28 -2.22
N ARG A 465 -20.40 -26.89 -1.15
CA ARG A 465 -20.93 -26.68 0.22
C ARG A 465 -20.53 -25.32 0.78
N LEU A 466 -19.33 -24.84 0.44
CA LEU A 466 -18.89 -23.50 0.81
C LEU A 466 -19.80 -22.44 0.19
N PHE A 467 -20.12 -22.56 -1.11
CA PHE A 467 -21.02 -21.60 -1.78
C PHE A 467 -22.41 -21.56 -1.12
N GLN A 468 -22.98 -22.70 -0.73
CA GLN A 468 -24.26 -22.73 0.01
C GLN A 468 -24.21 -21.97 1.33
N ILE A 469 -23.09 -22.08 2.08
CA ILE A 469 -22.91 -21.38 3.36
C ILE A 469 -22.72 -19.88 3.13
N LEU A 470 -22.00 -19.50 2.06
CA LEU A 470 -21.80 -18.09 1.71
C LEU A 470 -23.10 -17.42 1.24
N ASP A 471 -23.95 -18.13 0.51
CA ASP A 471 -25.25 -17.60 0.05
C ASP A 471 -26.24 -17.36 1.21
N GLN A 472 -26.25 -18.25 2.20
CA GLN A 472 -27.10 -18.10 3.39
C GLN A 472 -26.50 -17.17 4.45
N TYR A 473 -25.19 -16.92 4.35
CA TYR A 473 -24.32 -16.20 5.27
C TYR A 473 -24.67 -16.39 6.76
N ASN A 474 -24.00 -17.35 7.39
CA ASN A 474 -23.93 -17.48 8.84
C ASN A 474 -22.46 -17.58 9.27
N TYR A 475 -22.00 -16.58 10.03
CA TYR A 475 -20.60 -16.48 10.43
C TYR A 475 -20.14 -17.68 11.28
N ASP A 476 -20.94 -18.11 12.25
CA ASP A 476 -20.58 -19.22 13.12
C ASP A 476 -20.55 -20.53 12.35
N ALA A 477 -21.49 -20.75 11.43
CA ALA A 477 -21.50 -21.90 10.53
C ALA A 477 -20.30 -21.88 9.55
N LEU A 478 -19.86 -20.69 9.11
CA LEU A 478 -18.68 -20.54 8.27
C LEU A 478 -17.41 -20.91 9.04
N VAL A 479 -17.24 -20.41 10.26
CA VAL A 479 -16.09 -20.77 11.12
C VAL A 479 -16.10 -22.25 11.46
N GLU A 480 -17.27 -22.81 11.80
CA GLU A 480 -17.44 -24.25 12.06
C GLU A 480 -17.07 -25.07 10.82
N PHE A 481 -17.49 -24.65 9.62
CA PHE A 481 -17.14 -25.34 8.37
C PHE A 481 -15.63 -25.34 8.12
N PHE A 482 -14.94 -24.21 8.31
CA PHE A 482 -13.48 -24.12 8.13
C PHE A 482 -12.69 -24.89 9.20
N THR A 483 -13.20 -24.93 10.43
CA THR A 483 -12.55 -25.64 11.54
C THR A 483 -12.78 -27.14 11.52
N ARG A 484 -13.99 -27.58 11.12
CA ARG A 484 -14.35 -29.00 11.02
C ARG A 484 -14.04 -29.64 9.67
N ALA A 485 -13.71 -28.85 8.64
CA ALA A 485 -13.33 -29.39 7.36
C ALA A 485 -12.17 -30.40 7.56
N PRO A 486 -12.37 -31.67 7.18
CA PRO A 486 -11.40 -32.74 7.41
C PRO A 486 -10.07 -32.47 6.71
#